data_AF-A0A3N5P3S0-F1
#
_entry.id   AF-A0A3N5P3S0-F1
#
_cell.length_a   1.000
_cell.length_b   1.000
_cell.length_c   1.000
_cell.angle_alpha   90.00
_cell.angle_beta   90.00
_cell.angle_gamma   90.00
#
_symmetry.space_group_name_H-M   'P 1'
#
loop_
_entity.id
_entity.type
_entity.pdbx_description
1 polymer ?
#
loop_
_entity_poly.entity_id
_entity_poly.type
_entity_poly.pdbx_seq_one_letter_code
_entity_poly.pdbx_strand_id
1 'polypeptide(L)' 'MEKSALSEQVGGSHYLRFPIQPVEFITKNNLPFLQGCVIKRMCRICSPTRSRGENILDLNKAQHEIELIMEFVDKDE' A
#
# COMPACT_ATOMS: atom_id res chain seq x y z
N MET A 1 10.34 -13.49 23.28
CA MET A 1 10.41 -12.40 22.29
C MET A 1 9.05 -11.75 22.23
N GLU A 2 9.00 -10.43 22.28
CA GLU A 2 7.75 -9.67 22.24
C GLU A 2 7.09 -9.84 20.86
N LYS A 3 5.79 -10.12 20.85
CA LYS A 3 5.04 -10.39 19.61
C LYS A 3 4.74 -9.06 18.93
N SER A 4 5.41 -8.80 17.80
CA SER A 4 5.17 -7.58 17.02
C SER A 4 3.95 -7.75 16.11
N ALA A 5 3.10 -6.72 16.00
CA ALA A 5 2.03 -6.69 15.01
C ALA A 5 2.56 -6.79 13.57
N LEU A 6 3.82 -6.40 13.33
CA LEU A 6 4.49 -6.60 12.03
C LEU A 6 4.70 -8.08 11.72
N SER A 7 4.80 -8.95 12.72
CA SER A 7 4.96 -10.40 12.47
C SER A 7 3.66 -11.09 12.06
N GLU A 8 2.52 -10.37 12.07
CA GLU A 8 1.21 -10.92 11.78
C GLU A 8 0.51 -10.16 10.65
N GLN A 9 -0.20 -10.88 9.79
CA GLN A 9 -1.11 -10.30 8.83
C GLN A 9 -2.46 -11.00 8.92
N VAL A 10 -3.51 -10.26 9.26
CA VAL A 10 -4.87 -10.80 9.25
C VAL A 10 -5.36 -10.89 7.81
N GLY A 11 -5.43 -12.12 7.29
CA GLY A 11 -5.88 -12.41 5.93
C GLY A 11 -4.77 -12.28 4.88
N GLY A 12 -4.44 -13.42 4.26
CA GLY A 12 -3.36 -13.52 3.26
C GLY A 12 -1.95 -13.30 3.86
N SER A 13 -0.95 -13.17 3.00
CA SER A 13 0.47 -13.06 3.39
C SER A 13 1.27 -12.07 2.53
N HIS A 14 0.57 -11.12 1.91
CA HIS A 14 1.15 -10.27 0.87
C HIS A 14 2.21 -9.27 1.39
N TYR A 15 2.17 -8.83 2.65
CA TYR A 15 3.19 -7.92 3.22
C TYR A 15 4.33 -8.63 3.93
N LEU A 16 4.06 -9.79 4.56
CA LEU A 16 5.04 -10.53 5.38
C LEU A 16 6.26 -11.02 4.59
N ARG A 17 6.15 -11.07 3.26
CA ARG A 17 7.25 -11.50 2.38
C ARG A 17 8.28 -10.41 2.07
N PHE A 18 7.96 -9.15 2.35
CA PHE A 18 8.88 -8.05 2.04
C PHE A 18 9.94 -7.91 3.13
N PRO A 19 11.21 -7.63 2.78
CA PRO A 19 12.24 -7.30 3.77
C PRO A 19 11.91 -6.08 4.63
N ILE A 20 11.12 -5.15 4.08
CA ILE A 20 10.58 -3.98 4.77
C ILE A 20 9.09 -3.94 4.47
N GLN A 21 8.24 -3.95 5.49
CA GLN A 21 6.80 -3.88 5.24
C GLN A 21 6.37 -2.49 4.78
N PRO A 22 5.28 -2.37 3.99
CA PRO A 22 4.84 -1.07 3.50
C PRO A 22 4.62 -0.06 4.62
N VAL A 23 4.00 -0.49 5.73
CA VAL A 23 3.76 0.38 6.89
C VAL A 23 5.06 0.94 7.47
N GLU A 24 6.12 0.14 7.56
CA GLU A 24 7.42 0.60 8.04
C GLU A 24 8.04 1.63 7.11
N PHE A 25 8.01 1.37 5.79
CA PHE A 25 8.52 2.30 4.79
C PHE A 25 7.76 3.63 4.80
N ILE A 26 6.42 3.57 4.85
CA ILE A 26 5.53 4.73 4.85
C ILE A 26 5.75 5.58 6.09
N THR A 27 5.75 4.95 7.28
CA THR A 27 5.92 5.65 8.56
C THR A 27 7.32 6.26 8.69
N LYS A 28 8.39 5.53 8.33
CA LYS A 28 9.77 6.05 8.43
C LYS A 28 10.02 7.25 7.52
N ASN A 29 9.32 7.36 6.39
CA ASN A 29 9.49 8.45 5.44
C ASN A 29 8.41 9.54 5.57
N ASN A 30 7.55 9.48 6.60
CA ASN A 30 6.46 10.43 6.83
C ASN A 30 5.58 10.66 5.59
N LEU A 31 5.29 9.61 4.83
CA LEU A 31 4.48 9.76 3.62
C LEU A 31 3.02 10.05 3.98
N PRO A 32 2.35 10.98 3.27
CA PRO A 32 0.95 11.24 3.51
C PRO A 32 0.08 10.03 3.15
N PHE A 33 -1.16 10.05 3.65
CA PHE A 33 -2.07 8.91 3.61
C PHE A 33 -2.25 8.33 2.19
N LEU A 34 -2.49 9.18 1.19
CA LEU A 34 -2.75 8.76 -0.19
C LEU A 34 -1.53 8.09 -0.82
N GLN A 35 -0.32 8.65 -0.64
CA GLN A 35 0.94 8.08 -1.12
C GLN A 35 1.22 6.73 -0.46
N GLY A 36 0.98 6.61 0.85
CA GLY A 36 1.13 5.35 1.55
C GLY A 36 0.15 4.27 1.06
N CYS A 37 -1.07 4.68 0.76
CA CYS A 37 -2.08 3.81 0.18
C CYS A 37 -1.71 3.30 -1.23
N VAL A 38 -1.08 4.13 -2.07
CA VAL A 38 -0.55 3.72 -3.38
C VAL A 38 0.56 2.68 -3.21
N ILE A 39 1.54 2.94 -2.32
CA ILE A 39 2.64 1.99 -2.04
C ILE A 39 2.10 0.63 -1.58
N LYS A 40 1.14 0.66 -0.64
CA LYS A 40 0.49 -0.55 -0.14
C LYS A 40 -0.11 -1.38 -1.28
N ARG A 41 -0.77 -0.74 -2.26
CA ARG A 41 -1.35 -1.43 -3.43
C ARG A 41 -0.29 -2.01 -4.35
N MET A 42 0.81 -1.29 -4.58
CA MET A 42 1.94 -1.81 -5.38
C MET A 42 2.54 -3.06 -4.74
N CYS A 43 2.69 -3.08 -3.42
CA CYS A 43 3.14 -4.27 -2.70
C CYS A 43 2.14 -5.44 -2.80
N ARG A 44 0.83 -5.16 -2.74
CA ARG A 44 -0.21 -6.21 -2.87
C ARG A 44 -0.15 -6.90 -4.22
N ILE A 45 -0.10 -6.16 -5.33
CA ILE A 45 -0.15 -6.76 -6.68
C ILE A 45 1.09 -7.60 -7.02
N CYS A 46 2.22 -7.36 -6.35
CA CYS A 46 3.41 -8.20 -6.45
C CYS A 46 3.27 -9.56 -5.74
N SER A 47 2.21 -9.78 -4.95
CA SER A 47 1.96 -11.05 -4.27
C SER A 47 1.67 -12.17 -5.29
N PRO A 48 2.28 -13.35 -5.16
CA PRO A 48 2.14 -14.43 -6.15
C PRO A 48 0.78 -15.14 -6.02
N THR A 49 0.05 -14.89 -4.94
CA THR A 49 -1.22 -15.54 -4.59
C THR A 49 -2.44 -14.77 -5.10
N ARG A 50 -2.27 -13.70 -5.87
CA ARG A 50 -3.38 -12.85 -6.33
C ARG A 50 -3.79 -13.18 -7.75
N SER A 51 -5.09 -13.09 -7.99
CA SER A 51 -5.65 -13.19 -9.34
C SER A 51 -5.42 -11.91 -10.14
N ARG A 52 -5.49 -12.02 -11.48
CA ARG A 52 -5.44 -10.86 -12.38
C ARG A 52 -6.54 -9.83 -12.06
N GLY A 53 -7.75 -10.28 -11.77
CA GLY A 53 -8.88 -9.40 -11.46
C GLY A 53 -8.65 -8.58 -10.19
N GLU A 54 -8.15 -9.23 -9.14
CA GLU A 54 -7.74 -8.55 -7.91
C GLU A 54 -6.63 -7.52 -8.12
N ASN A 55 -5.66 -7.83 -8.98
CA ASN A 55 -4.57 -6.91 -9.30
C ASN A 55 -5.09 -5.68 -10.05
N ILE A 56 -5.99 -5.85 -11.02
CA ILE A 56 -6.63 -4.73 -11.74
C ILE A 56 -7.43 -3.85 -10.78
N LEU A 57 -8.17 -4.45 -9.83
CA LEU A 57 -8.89 -3.68 -8.83
C LEU A 57 -7.97 -2.84 -7.94
N ASP A 58 -6.82 -3.37 -7.52
CA ASP A 58 -5.85 -2.59 -6.76
C ASP A 58 -5.17 -1.51 -7.60
N LEU A 59 -4.91 -1.75 -8.89
CA LEU A 59 -4.40 -0.74 -9.82
C LEU A 59 -5.39 0.42 -9.99
N ASN A 60 -6.68 0.12 -10.22
CA ASN A 60 -7.71 1.16 -10.36
C ASN A 60 -7.85 2.00 -9.08
N LYS A 61 -7.75 1.35 -7.91
CA LYS A 61 -7.77 2.09 -6.64
C LYS A 61 -6.51 2.96 -6.45
N ALA A 62 -5.35 2.52 -6.92
CA ALA A 62 -4.12 3.34 -6.87
C ALA A 62 -4.23 4.54 -7.83
N GLN A 63 -4.78 4.33 -9.02
CA GLN A 63 -5.08 5.40 -9.98
C GLN A 63 -5.98 6.47 -9.34
N HIS A 64 -7.07 6.06 -8.71
CA HIS A 64 -7.98 7.00 -8.03
C HIS A 64 -7.29 7.80 -6.91
N GLU A 65 -6.38 7.20 -6.16
CA GLU A 65 -5.63 7.92 -5.13
C GLU A 65 -4.65 8.94 -5.70
N ILE A 66 -4.07 8.64 -6.87
CA ILE A 66 -3.24 9.60 -7.60
C ILE A 66 -4.10 10.76 -8.12
N GLU A 67 -5.31 10.49 -8.62
CA GLU A 67 -6.28 11.53 -9.00
C GLU A 67 -6.62 12.44 -7.82
N LEU A 68 -6.88 11.88 -6.63
CA LEU A 68 -7.14 12.66 -5.42
C LEU A 68 -5.92 13.50 -5.00
N ILE A 69 -4.70 12.97 -5.14
CA ILE A 69 -3.47 13.73 -4.87
C ILE A 69 -3.40 14.94 -5.80
N MET A 70 -3.63 14.75 -7.11
CA MET A 70 -3.62 15.86 -8.08
C MET A 70 -4.70 16.90 -7.75
N GLU A 71 -5.92 16.45 -7.44
CA GLU A 71 -7.04 17.35 -7.08
C GLU A 71 -6.73 18.20 -5.84
N PHE A 72 -6.02 17.66 -4.84
CA PHE A 72 -5.64 18.43 -3.65
C PHE A 72 -4.47 19.36 -3.91
N VAL A 73 -3.48 18.94 -4.72
CA VAL A 73 -2.38 19.83 -5.13
C VAL A 73 -2.91 21.05 -5.88
N ASP A 74 -3.86 20.86 -6.80
CA ASP A 74 -4.46 21.95 -7.58
C ASP A 74 -5.33 22.90 -6.72
N LYS A 75 -5.74 22.49 -5.52
CA LYS A 75 -6.56 23.30 -4.59
C LYS A 75 -5.75 24.01 -3.51
N ASP A 76 -4.47 23.69 -3.38
CA ASP A 76 -3.54 24.33 -2.45
C ASP A 76 -2.81 25.54 -3.07
N GLU A 77 -3.22 25.96 -4.29
CA GLU A 77 -2.93 27.28 -4.91
C GLU A 77 -4.05 28.31 -4.65
#